data_AF-A0A1C3W162-F1
#
_entry.id   AF-A0A1C3W162-F1
#
_cell.length_a   1.000
_cell.length_b   1.000
_cell.length_c   1.000
_cell.angle_alpha   90.00
_cell.angle_beta   90.00
_cell.angle_gamma   90.00
#
_symmetry.space_group_name_H-M   'P 1'
#
loop_
_entity.id
_entity.type
_entity.pdbx_description
1 polymer ?
#
loop_
_entity_poly.entity_id
_entity_poly.type
_entity_poly.pdbx_seq_one_letter_code
_entity_poly.pdbx_strand_id
1 'polypeptide(L)' 'MICEYCETEIPIGLSVCPACRKPQSAPGQTDRRALWFVLIVVVMFGIAVAEHHLVFSH' A
#
# COMPACT_ATOMS: atom_id res chain seq x y z
N MET A 1 14.38 -12.25 5.88
CA MET A 1 13.87 -10.89 5.56
C MET A 1 14.82 -9.87 6.19
N ILE A 2 15.05 -8.70 5.60
CA ILE A 2 16.00 -7.72 6.13
C ILE A 2 15.24 -6.64 6.92
N CYS A 3 15.79 -6.16 8.04
CA CYS A 3 15.22 -5.03 8.77
C CYS A 3 15.32 -3.73 7.96
N GLU A 4 14.20 -3.01 7.78
CA GLU A 4 14.15 -1.71 7.08
C GLU A 4 14.95 -0.59 7.79
N TYR A 5 15.36 -0.80 9.05
CA TYR A 5 16.03 0.20 9.88
C TYR A 5 17.52 -0.05 10.09
N CYS A 6 17.91 -1.30 10.36
CA CYS A 6 19.28 -1.66 10.72
C CYS A 6 19.90 -2.70 9.79
N GLU A 7 19.22 -3.01 8.68
CA GLU A 7 19.69 -3.88 7.59
C GLU A 7 20.15 -5.28 8.05
N THR A 8 19.75 -5.69 9.25
CA THR A 8 20.08 -7.00 9.82
C THR A 8 19.09 -8.05 9.32
N GLU A 9 19.55 -9.28 9.13
CA GLU A 9 18.68 -10.41 8.83
C GLU A 9 17.75 -10.71 10.01
N ILE A 10 16.44 -10.71 9.74
CA ILE A 10 15.39 -11.09 10.69
C ILE A 10 14.81 -12.45 10.26
N PRO A 11 14.58 -13.37 11.21
CA PRO A 11 13.87 -14.62 10.94
C PRO A 11 12.43 -14.33 10.46
N ILE A 12 11.92 -15.19 9.57
CA ILE A 12 10.58 -15.04 9.01
C ILE A 12 9.54 -15.20 10.13
N GLY A 13 8.56 -14.28 10.18
CA GLY A 13 7.44 -14.35 11.15
C GLY A 13 7.62 -13.50 12.42
N LEU A 14 8.73 -12.77 12.57
CA LEU A 14 8.86 -11.78 13.65
C LEU A 14 8.33 -10.41 13.21
N SER A 15 7.39 -9.85 13.98
CA SER A 15 6.88 -8.49 13.78
C SER A 15 7.82 -7.40 14.29
N VAL A 16 8.89 -7.77 15.01
CA VAL A 16 9.86 -6.86 15.62
C VAL A 16 11.28 -7.36 15.36
N CYS A 17 12.17 -6.46 14.95
CA CYS A 17 13.57 -6.82 14.74
C CYS A 17 14.26 -7.15 16.08
N PRO A 18 14.99 -8.28 16.21
CA PRO A 18 15.69 -8.62 17.45
C PRO A 18 16.89 -7.70 17.74
N ALA A 19 17.48 -7.08 16.72
CA ALA A 19 18.65 -6.22 16.87
C ALA A 19 18.29 -4.79 17.30
N CYS A 20 17.40 -4.12 16.56
CA CYS A 20 17.05 -2.71 16.79
C CYS A 20 15.71 -2.50 17.52
N ARG A 21 14.95 -3.58 17.76
CA ARG A 21 13.60 -3.57 18.37
C ARG A 21 12.57 -2.68 17.67
N LYS A 22 12.83 -2.27 16.43
CA LYS A 22 11.84 -1.57 15.62
C LYS A 22 10.80 -2.56 15.10
N PRO A 23 9.51 -2.18 15.09
CA PRO A 23 8.49 -2.97 14.43
C PRO A 23 8.81 -3.04 12.94
N GLN A 24 8.73 -4.24 12.38
CA GLN A 24 8.90 -4.45 10.95
C GLN A 24 7.53 -4.48 10.32
N SER A 25 7.35 -3.73 9.24
CA SER A 25 6.12 -3.74 8.45
C SER A 25 5.86 -5.18 8.00
N ALA A 26 4.68 -5.72 8.32
CA ALA A 26 4.37 -7.10 7.93
C ALA A 26 4.49 -7.24 6.41
N PRO A 27 5.17 -8.29 5.89
CA PRO A 27 5.26 -8.53 4.46
C PRO A 27 3.82 -8.68 3.90
N GLY A 28 3.41 -7.74 3.04
CA GLY A 28 2.06 -7.64 2.48
C GLY A 28 1.20 -6.46 2.94
N GLN A 29 1.59 -5.71 3.98
CA GLN A 29 0.85 -4.50 4.39
C GLN A 29 1.05 -3.36 3.38
N THR A 30 2.25 -3.22 2.84
CA THR A 30 2.56 -2.23 1.79
C THR A 30 1.80 -2.54 0.50
N ASP A 31 1.74 -3.82 0.09
CA ASP A 31 1.01 -4.26 -1.10
C ASP A 31 -0.50 -3.99 -0.99
N ARG A 32 -1.09 -4.31 0.17
CA ARG A 32 -2.52 -4.04 0.42
C ARG A 32 -2.84 -2.56 0.39
N ARG A 33 -1.95 -1.71 0.90
CA ARG A 33 -2.14 -0.25 0.89
C ARG A 33 -2.04 0.31 -0.53
N ALA A 34 -1.06 -0.15 -1.32
CA ALA A 34 -0.93 0.22 -2.72
C ALA A 34 -2.16 -0.18 -3.55
N LEU A 35 -2.68 -1.39 -3.34
CA LEU A 35 -3.90 -1.88 -3.99
C LEU A 35 -5.12 -0.98 -3.70
N TRP A 36 -5.28 -0.56 -2.45
CA TRP A 36 -6.34 0.38 -2.07
C TRP A 36 -6.21 1.73 -2.78
N PHE A 37 -4.99 2.27 -2.88
CA PHE A 37 -4.75 3.52 -3.60
C PHE A 37 -5.11 3.39 -5.09
N VAL A 38 -4.71 2.31 -5.75
CA VAL A 38 -5.07 2.04 -7.16
C VAL A 38 -6.58 1.96 -7.33
N LEU A 39 -7.28 1.25 -6.44
CA LEU A 39 -8.74 1.16 -6.45
C LEU A 39 -9.41 2.53 -6.36
N ILE A 40 -8.96 3.39 -5.43
CA ILE A 40 -9.50 4.74 -5.26
C ILE A 40 -9.30 5.57 -6.54
N VAL A 41 -8.11 5.51 -7.14
CA VAL A 41 -7.80 6.26 -8.38
C VAL A 41 -8.70 5.81 -9.53
N VAL A 42 -8.89 4.50 -9.71
CA VAL A 42 -9.77 3.94 -10.76
C VAL A 42 -11.22 4.39 -10.58
N VAL A 43 -11.73 4.35 -9.34
CA VAL A 43 -13.09 4.80 -9.03
C VAL A 43 -13.27 6.30 -9.33
N MET A 44 -12.34 7.13 -8.85
CA MET A 44 -12.39 8.58 -9.10
C MET A 44 -12.33 8.91 -10.59
N PHE A 45 -11.50 8.20 -11.35
CA PHE A 45 -11.43 8.35 -12.80
C PHE A 45 -12.74 7.97 -13.49
N GLY A 46 -13.35 6.85 -13.08
CA GLY A 46 -14.66 6.43 -13.60
C GLY A 46 -15.77 7.47 -13.34
N ILE A 47 -15.79 8.06 -12.14
CA ILE A 47 -16.73 9.14 -11.80
C ILE A 47 -16.48 10.36 -12.69
N ALA A 48 -15.22 10.80 -12.84
CA ALA A 48 -14.88 11.95 -13.67
C ALA A 48 -15.30 11.75 -15.14
N VAL A 49 -15.11 10.55 -15.69
CA VAL A 49 -15.56 10.20 -17.04
C VAL A 49 -17.09 10.21 -17.12
N ALA A 50 -17.79 9.63 -16.16
CA ALA A 50 -19.25 9.61 -16.13
C ALA A 50 -19.83 11.03 -16.07
N GLU A 51 -19.31 11.89 -15.19
CA GLU A 51 -19.67 13.31 -15.10
C GLU A 51 -19.41 14.03 -16.43
N HIS A 52 -18.24 13.81 -17.04
CA HIS A 52 -17.92 14.44 -18.33
C HIS A 52 -18.88 14.00 -19.44
N HIS A 53 -19.27 12.73 -19.49
CA HIS A 53 -20.27 12.23 -20.43
C HIS A 53 -21.67 12.81 -20.16
N LEU A 54 -22.07 12.93 -18.90
CA LEU A 54 -23.37 13.51 -18.54
C LEU A 54 -23.45 15.00 -18.88
N VAL A 55 -22.36 15.75 -18.67
CA VAL A 55 -22.30 17.19 -18.97
C VAL A 55 -22.23 17.47 -20.47
N PHE A 56 -21.53 16.66 -21.27
CA PHE A 56 -21.43 16.87 -22.72
C PHE A 56 -22.58 16.29 -23.54
N SER A 57 -23.42 15.43 -22.94
CA SER A 57 -24.54 14.81 -23.63
C SER A 57 -25.87 15.58 -23.50
N HIS A 58 -25.84 16.82 -22.98
CA HIS A 58 -26.98 17.74 -22.84
C HIS A 58 -26.77 18.99 -23.72
#